data_AF-A0A8T4NQ36-F1
#
_entry.id   AF-A0A8T4NQ36-F1
#
_cell.length_a   1.000
_cell.length_b   1.000
_cell.length_c   1.000
_cell.angle_alpha   90.00
_cell.angle_beta   90.00
_cell.angle_gamma   90.00
#
_symmetry.space_group_name_H-M   'P 1'
#
loop_
_entity.id
_entity.type
_entity.pdbx_description
1 polymer ?
#
loop_
_entity_poly.entity_id
_entity_poly.type
_entity_poly.pdbx_seq_one_letter_code
_entity_poly.pdbx_strand_id
1 'polypeptide(L)'
;MEYQPRKKKGETIKPSRKYSIKEIPLSDGTIIGVFEGDRGFIKDHDIIIKYKEKGKQIRTPKHIHWVIDLLIKKQYKPELTLKFMKYLREMYERVEGFKSKEDRANFFLKETAPEKLKPFEELNTYGEYKVEFIGHLIELMIKMEKNTSPEKPARVFKELMDAMIQEKEIFVIVSKATQIG
;
A
#
# COMPACT_ATOMS: atom_id res chain seq x y z
N MET A 1 -0.47 -16.55 -5.61
CA MET A 1 -0.15 -15.78 -6.82
C MET A 1 1.27 -16.09 -7.22
N GLU A 2 1.48 -16.52 -8.47
CA GLU A 2 2.82 -16.76 -9.02
C GLU A 2 3.30 -15.51 -9.77
N TYR A 3 4.49 -15.04 -9.44
CA TYR A 3 5.13 -13.87 -10.06
C TYR A 3 6.57 -14.24 -10.46
N GLN A 4 7.01 -13.81 -11.64
CA GLN A 4 8.40 -13.97 -12.07
C GLN A 4 9.18 -12.68 -11.79
N PRO A 5 10.01 -12.62 -10.72
CA PRO A 5 10.84 -11.44 -10.46
C PRO A 5 11.90 -11.28 -11.55
N ARG A 6 12.27 -10.01 -11.83
CA ARG A 6 13.38 -9.70 -12.74
C ARG A 6 14.67 -10.33 -12.21
N LYS A 7 15.33 -11.14 -13.05
CA LYS A 7 16.60 -11.82 -12.75
C LYS A 7 17.78 -11.00 -13.26
N LYS A 8 18.81 -10.79 -12.44
CA LYS A 8 20.13 -10.36 -12.94
C LYS A 8 20.83 -11.56 -13.59
N LYS A 9 21.63 -11.32 -14.63
CA LYS A 9 22.35 -12.38 -15.36
C LYS A 9 23.19 -13.21 -14.36
N GLY A 10 22.90 -14.51 -14.22
CA GLY A 10 23.57 -15.43 -13.29
C GLY A 10 22.85 -15.74 -11.97
N GLU A 11 21.73 -15.09 -11.63
CA GLU A 11 21.10 -15.25 -10.31
C GLU A 11 19.96 -16.28 -10.28
N THR A 12 19.91 -17.19 -9.31
CA THR A 12 18.77 -18.11 -9.13
C THR A 12 17.68 -17.43 -8.30
N ILE A 13 16.46 -17.35 -8.84
CA ILE A 13 15.31 -16.76 -8.12
C ILE A 13 14.90 -17.69 -6.99
N LYS A 14 14.90 -17.18 -5.75
CA LYS A 14 14.38 -17.93 -4.60
C LYS A 14 12.86 -18.18 -4.76
N PRO A 15 12.35 -19.40 -4.45
CA PRO A 15 10.92 -19.72 -4.56
C PRO A 15 10.01 -18.76 -3.79
N SER A 16 10.48 -18.23 -2.66
CA SER A 16 9.73 -17.29 -1.82
C SER A 16 9.49 -15.91 -2.42
N ARG A 17 10.16 -15.60 -3.54
CA ARG A 17 9.92 -14.41 -4.37
C ARG A 17 9.04 -14.72 -5.58
N LYS A 18 8.81 -16.01 -5.84
CA LYS A 18 8.01 -16.54 -6.94
C LYS A 18 6.56 -16.74 -6.52
N TYR A 19 6.33 -17.18 -5.29
CA TYR A 19 5.00 -17.40 -4.72
C TYR A 19 4.72 -16.42 -3.59
N SER A 20 3.50 -15.91 -3.53
CA SER A 20 3.05 -15.05 -2.45
C SER A 20 3.01 -15.82 -1.12
N ILE A 21 3.53 -15.21 -0.06
CA ILE A 21 3.38 -15.69 1.32
C ILE A 21 1.94 -15.56 1.82
N LYS A 22 1.21 -14.56 1.30
CA LYS A 22 -0.20 -14.32 1.61
C LYS A 22 -0.92 -13.69 0.44
N GLU A 23 -2.18 -14.09 0.27
CA GLU A 23 -3.11 -13.49 -0.69
C GLU A 23 -4.28 -12.89 0.06
N ILE A 24 -4.66 -11.68 -0.32
CA ILE A 24 -5.78 -10.94 0.22
C ILE A 24 -6.75 -10.72 -0.95
N PRO A 25 -7.79 -11.56 -1.09
CA PRO A 25 -8.82 -11.34 -2.09
C PRO A 25 -9.70 -10.15 -1.67
N LEU A 26 -10.04 -9.30 -2.64
CA LEU A 26 -10.91 -8.13 -2.47
C LEU A 26 -12.28 -8.40 -3.06
N SER A 27 -13.25 -7.57 -2.68
CA SER A 27 -14.66 -7.69 -3.09
C SER A 27 -14.88 -7.60 -4.61
N ASP A 28 -14.01 -6.90 -5.34
CA ASP A 28 -14.09 -6.73 -6.80
C ASP A 28 -13.36 -7.84 -7.59
N GLY A 29 -12.82 -8.85 -6.90
CA GLY A 29 -12.06 -9.94 -7.49
C GLY A 29 -10.59 -9.60 -7.75
N THR A 30 -10.12 -8.41 -7.34
CA THR A 30 -8.69 -8.10 -7.25
C THR A 30 -8.05 -8.92 -6.13
N ILE A 31 -6.82 -9.36 -6.34
CA ILE A 31 -6.04 -10.07 -5.33
C ILE A 31 -4.78 -9.24 -5.04
N ILE A 32 -4.57 -8.90 -3.78
CA ILE A 32 -3.28 -8.37 -3.30
C ILE A 32 -2.43 -9.56 -2.84
N GLY A 33 -1.26 -9.72 -3.47
CA GLY A 33 -0.27 -10.71 -3.10
C GLY A 33 0.87 -10.05 -2.31
N VAL A 34 1.18 -10.63 -1.15
CA VAL A 34 2.35 -10.29 -0.35
C VAL A 34 3.42 -11.34 -0.59
N PHE A 35 4.65 -10.91 -0.88
CA PHE A 35 5.81 -11.76 -1.20
C PHE A 35 6.96 -11.43 -0.27
N GLU A 36 7.96 -12.31 -0.16
CA GLU A 36 9.15 -12.01 0.63
C GLU A 36 10.03 -10.94 -0.04
N GLY A 37 10.36 -9.91 0.74
CA GLY A 37 11.41 -8.95 0.40
C GLY A 37 12.80 -9.42 0.87
N ASP A 38 13.84 -8.72 0.43
CA ASP A 38 15.22 -8.91 0.92
C ASP A 38 16.06 -7.62 0.94
N ARG A 39 15.42 -6.47 0.67
CA ARG A 39 16.06 -5.16 0.52
C ARG A 39 15.85 -4.28 1.75
N GLY A 40 14.90 -4.65 2.61
CA GLY A 40 14.63 -3.97 3.87
C GLY A 40 15.80 -4.06 4.85
N PHE A 41 15.82 -3.12 5.80
CA PHE A 41 16.82 -3.06 6.87
C PHE A 41 16.85 -4.35 7.69
N ILE A 42 15.67 -4.87 8.04
CA ILE A 42 15.50 -6.22 8.61
C ILE A 42 14.87 -7.09 7.52
N LYS A 43 15.69 -7.92 6.86
CA LYS A 43 15.26 -8.77 5.74
C LYS A 43 14.06 -9.65 6.07
N ASP A 44 13.99 -10.14 7.31
CA ASP A 44 12.93 -11.01 7.79
C ASP A 44 11.56 -10.33 7.88
N HIS A 45 11.56 -8.99 7.96
CA HIS A 45 10.36 -8.16 8.06
C HIS A 45 9.95 -7.55 6.71
N ASP A 46 10.81 -7.70 5.69
CA ASP A 46 10.61 -7.08 4.39
C ASP A 46 9.57 -7.85 3.56
N ILE A 47 8.73 -7.10 2.86
CA ILE A 47 7.71 -7.64 1.95
C ILE A 47 7.76 -6.93 0.61
N ILE A 48 7.28 -7.61 -0.42
CA ILE A 48 6.97 -7.02 -1.71
C ILE A 48 5.48 -7.15 -1.94
N ILE A 49 4.82 -6.03 -2.26
CA ILE A 49 3.40 -6.01 -2.59
C ILE A 49 3.24 -6.09 -4.10
N LYS A 50 2.36 -6.98 -4.54
CA LYS A 50 1.84 -7.05 -5.91
C LYS A 50 0.34 -7.13 -5.85
N TYR A 51 -0.32 -6.78 -6.95
CA TYR A 51 -1.74 -7.00 -7.09
C TYR A 51 -2.09 -7.47 -8.50
N LYS A 52 -3.22 -8.17 -8.60
CA LYS A 52 -3.77 -8.65 -9.86
C LYS A 52 -5.27 -8.39 -9.87
N GLU A 53 -5.69 -7.50 -10.75
CA GLU A 53 -7.12 -7.29 -11.03
C GLU A 53 -7.65 -8.44 -11.91
N LYS A 54 -8.96 -8.67 -11.86
CA LYS A 54 -9.62 -9.71 -12.65
C LYS A 54 -9.31 -9.57 -14.14
N GLY A 55 -8.75 -10.61 -14.74
CA GLY A 55 -8.38 -10.63 -16.17
C GLY A 55 -7.16 -9.78 -16.55
N LYS A 56 -6.49 -9.10 -15.60
CA LYS A 56 -5.30 -8.30 -15.86
C LYS A 56 -4.00 -9.00 -15.42
N GLN A 57 -2.89 -8.45 -15.89
CA GLN A 57 -1.54 -8.87 -15.48
C GLN A 57 -1.21 -8.41 -14.06
N ILE A 58 -0.27 -9.11 -13.42
CA ILE A 58 0.24 -8.76 -12.08
C ILE A 58 1.01 -7.44 -12.17
N ARG A 59 0.74 -6.52 -11.25
CA ARG A 59 1.36 -5.19 -11.17
C ARG A 59 1.97 -4.93 -9.80
N THR A 60 2.93 -4.01 -9.75
CA THR A 60 3.40 -3.41 -8.50
C THR A 60 2.63 -2.12 -8.27
N PRO A 61 2.04 -1.91 -7.07
CA PRO A 61 1.41 -0.63 -6.76
C PRO A 61 2.46 0.48 -6.76
N LYS A 62 2.15 1.61 -7.39
CA LYS A 62 3.00 2.81 -7.39
C LYS A 62 2.33 3.89 -6.57
N HIS A 63 3.12 4.67 -5.83
CA HIS A 63 2.61 5.76 -5.00
C HIS A 63 1.74 6.74 -5.77
N ILE A 64 2.23 7.14 -6.95
CA ILE A 64 1.51 8.06 -7.83
C ILE A 64 0.09 7.60 -8.18
N HIS A 65 -0.16 6.29 -8.36
CA HIS A 65 -1.49 5.84 -8.79
C HIS A 65 -2.53 6.03 -7.68
N TRP A 66 -2.24 5.64 -6.44
CA TRP A 66 -3.20 5.82 -5.34
C TRP A 66 -3.30 7.30 -4.92
N VAL A 67 -2.24 8.10 -5.09
CA VAL A 67 -2.28 9.55 -4.87
C VAL A 67 -3.24 10.20 -5.86
N ILE A 68 -3.10 9.92 -7.16
CA ILE A 68 -4.00 10.47 -8.19
C ILE A 68 -5.44 10.03 -7.95
N ASP A 69 -5.64 8.77 -7.56
CA ASP A 69 -6.97 8.25 -7.26
C ASP A 69 -7.65 9.00 -6.10
N LEU A 70 -6.91 9.26 -5.02
CA LEU A 70 -7.39 10.07 -3.90
C LEU A 70 -7.66 11.53 -4.30
N LEU A 71 -6.85 12.11 -5.19
CA LEU A 71 -7.09 13.47 -5.70
C LEU A 71 -8.38 13.54 -6.55
N ILE A 72 -8.62 12.54 -7.40
CA ILE A 72 -9.87 12.41 -8.17
C ILE A 72 -11.06 12.31 -7.21
N LYS A 73 -11.00 11.41 -6.22
CA LYS A 73 -12.04 11.29 -5.18
C LYS A 73 -12.29 12.62 -4.46
N LYS A 74 -11.22 13.37 -4.14
CA LYS A 74 -11.32 14.70 -3.49
C LYS A 74 -12.02 15.72 -4.37
N GLN A 75 -11.82 15.68 -5.70
CA GLN A 75 -12.48 16.58 -6.64
C GLN A 75 -14.00 16.41 -6.63
N TYR A 76 -14.51 15.18 -6.48
CA TYR A 76 -15.95 14.89 -6.48
C TYR A 76 -16.59 14.93 -5.08
N LYS A 77 -15.87 14.47 -4.06
CA LYS A 77 -16.35 14.35 -2.67
C LYS A 77 -15.27 14.88 -1.70
N PRO A 78 -15.05 16.20 -1.63
CA PRO A 78 -13.92 16.79 -0.91
C PRO A 78 -13.93 16.47 0.58
N GLU A 79 -15.05 16.67 1.26
CA GLU A 79 -15.17 16.45 2.71
C GLU A 79 -14.99 14.98 3.09
N LEU A 80 -15.67 14.07 2.36
CA LEU A 80 -15.59 12.64 2.62
C LEU A 80 -14.19 12.10 2.31
N THR A 81 -13.57 12.57 1.24
CA THR A 81 -12.19 12.18 0.89
C THR A 81 -11.19 12.71 1.90
N LEU A 82 -11.35 13.95 2.38
CA LEU A 82 -10.49 14.49 3.44
C LEU A 82 -10.63 13.68 4.74
N LYS A 83 -11.85 13.25 5.10
CA LYS A 83 -12.09 12.36 6.24
C LYS A 83 -11.38 11.02 6.05
N PHE A 84 -11.45 10.44 4.84
CA PHE A 84 -10.74 9.20 4.52
C PHE A 84 -9.21 9.38 4.57
N MET A 85 -8.68 10.48 4.02
CA MET A 85 -7.26 10.78 4.09
C MET A 85 -6.77 10.93 5.54
N LYS A 86 -7.53 11.64 6.39
CA LYS A 86 -7.22 11.75 7.82
C LYS A 86 -7.25 10.39 8.51
N TYR A 87 -8.24 9.55 8.22
CA TYR A 87 -8.32 8.19 8.72
C TYR A 87 -7.08 7.36 8.37
N LEU A 88 -6.67 7.37 7.09
CA LEU A 88 -5.47 6.70 6.59
C LEU A 88 -4.20 7.27 7.25
N ARG A 89 -4.14 8.58 7.49
CA ARG A 89 -2.99 9.22 8.13
C ARG A 89 -2.86 8.84 9.60
N GLU A 90 -3.96 8.79 10.33
CA GLU A 90 -3.99 8.38 11.74
C GLU A 90 -3.71 6.88 11.92
N MET A 91 -4.04 6.06 10.90
CA MET A 91 -3.68 4.65 10.85
C MET A 91 -2.17 4.44 11.02
N TYR A 92 -1.33 5.39 10.59
CA TYR A 92 0.12 5.36 10.82
C TYR A 92 0.47 5.24 12.30
N GLU A 93 -0.29 5.87 13.18
CA GLU A 93 0.00 5.84 14.62
C GLU A 93 -0.49 4.53 15.26
N ARG A 94 -1.49 3.86 14.68
CA ARG A 94 -2.11 2.63 15.21
C ARG A 94 -1.49 1.33 14.70
N VAL A 95 -1.00 1.31 13.46
CA VAL A 95 -0.47 0.09 12.83
C VAL A 95 0.95 -0.19 13.29
N GLU A 96 1.22 -1.40 13.76
CA GLU A 96 2.60 -1.84 14.06
C GLU A 96 3.26 -2.49 12.84
N GLY A 97 4.57 -2.29 12.70
CA GLY A 97 5.41 -2.99 11.72
C GLY A 97 5.53 -4.49 12.00
N PHE A 98 5.98 -5.26 11.02
CA PHE A 98 6.24 -6.69 11.21
C PHE A 98 7.37 -6.95 12.21
N LYS A 99 7.18 -7.91 13.11
CA LYS A 99 8.14 -8.26 14.18
C LYS A 99 8.93 -9.54 13.93
N SER A 100 8.47 -10.38 13.01
CA SER A 100 9.13 -11.65 12.65
C SER A 100 8.60 -12.20 11.32
N LYS A 101 9.24 -13.26 10.81
CA LYS A 101 8.73 -14.00 9.63
C LYS A 101 7.34 -14.60 9.87
N GLU A 102 7.11 -15.08 11.09
CA GLU A 102 5.85 -15.71 11.48
C GLU A 102 4.73 -14.67 11.58
N ASP A 103 5.00 -13.52 12.19
CA ASP A 103 4.07 -12.39 12.21
C ASP A 103 3.72 -11.94 10.78
N ARG A 104 4.71 -11.87 9.89
CA ARG A 104 4.53 -11.55 8.47
C ARG A 104 3.76 -12.62 7.68
N ALA A 105 3.75 -13.89 8.12
CA ALA A 105 2.93 -14.93 7.49
C ALA A 105 1.48 -14.90 8.02
N ASN A 106 1.31 -14.60 9.30
CA ASN A 106 0.05 -14.72 10.02
C ASN A 106 -0.69 -13.39 10.24
N PHE A 107 -0.15 -12.25 9.81
CA PHE A 107 -0.78 -10.94 10.02
C PHE A 107 -2.18 -10.85 9.43
N PHE A 108 -2.98 -9.95 9.98
CA PHE A 108 -4.26 -9.55 9.44
C PHE A 108 -4.36 -8.03 9.43
N LEU A 109 -5.16 -7.52 8.50
CA LEU A 109 -5.32 -6.10 8.27
C LEU A 109 -6.49 -5.60 9.12
N LYS A 110 -6.15 -4.98 10.26
CA LYS A 110 -7.10 -4.61 11.32
C LYS A 110 -7.71 -3.25 11.08
N GLU A 111 -6.94 -2.34 10.49
CA GLU A 111 -7.34 -0.95 10.29
C GLU A 111 -8.10 -0.77 8.98
N THR A 112 -8.19 -1.80 8.17
CA THR A 112 -8.85 -1.78 6.86
C THR A 112 -9.91 -2.86 6.73
N ALA A 113 -10.34 -3.42 7.87
CA ALA A 113 -11.48 -4.31 7.93
C ALA A 113 -12.77 -3.63 7.39
N PRO A 114 -13.70 -4.39 6.77
CA PRO A 114 -14.85 -3.82 6.07
C PRO A 114 -15.66 -2.82 6.89
N GLU A 115 -15.88 -3.10 8.18
CA GLU A 115 -16.63 -2.23 9.09
C GLU A 115 -15.98 -0.85 9.28
N LYS A 116 -14.65 -0.76 9.22
CA LYS A 116 -13.92 0.51 9.34
C LYS A 116 -13.89 1.29 8.03
N LEU A 117 -13.99 0.60 6.90
CA LEU A 117 -14.02 1.21 5.57
C LEU A 117 -15.42 1.58 5.09
N LYS A 118 -16.46 0.97 5.65
CA LYS A 118 -17.87 1.21 5.34
C LYS A 118 -18.25 2.70 5.28
N PRO A 119 -17.81 3.58 6.21
CA PRO A 119 -18.15 5.00 6.15
C PRO A 119 -17.64 5.73 4.89
N PHE A 120 -16.72 5.14 4.13
CA PHE A 120 -16.09 5.72 2.95
C PHE A 120 -16.54 5.06 1.65
N GLU A 121 -17.43 4.05 1.69
CA GLU A 121 -17.84 3.26 0.51
C GLU A 121 -18.35 4.12 -0.66
N GLU A 122 -18.98 5.26 -0.40
CA GLU A 122 -19.44 6.18 -1.44
C GLU A 122 -18.31 6.63 -2.39
N LEU A 123 -17.07 6.73 -1.88
CA LEU A 123 -15.90 7.08 -2.67
C LEU A 123 -15.55 6.03 -3.74
N ASN A 124 -16.08 4.81 -3.65
CA ASN A 124 -15.89 3.76 -4.65
C ASN A 124 -16.46 4.12 -6.03
N THR A 125 -17.29 5.17 -6.11
CA THR A 125 -17.90 5.68 -7.34
C THR A 125 -16.94 6.51 -8.18
N TYR A 126 -15.85 7.02 -7.60
CA TYR A 126 -14.92 7.95 -8.25
C TYR A 126 -13.53 7.32 -8.33
N GLY A 127 -12.79 7.54 -9.42
CA GLY A 127 -11.45 6.98 -9.61
C GLY A 127 -11.43 5.51 -10.06
N GLU A 128 -10.23 4.94 -10.16
CA GLU A 128 -9.98 3.56 -10.57
C GLU A 128 -10.07 2.60 -9.37
N TYR A 129 -9.46 2.96 -8.24
CA TYR A 129 -9.31 2.06 -7.10
C TYR A 129 -10.45 2.17 -6.09
N LYS A 130 -10.88 1.00 -5.58
CA LYS A 130 -11.81 0.94 -4.46
C LYS A 130 -11.12 1.33 -3.16
N VAL A 131 -11.89 1.91 -2.24
CA VAL A 131 -11.48 2.24 -0.87
C VAL A 131 -10.84 1.04 -0.19
N GLU A 132 -11.41 -0.14 -0.41
CA GLU A 132 -10.89 -1.42 0.09
C GLU A 132 -9.44 -1.65 -0.38
N PHE A 133 -9.18 -1.51 -1.68
CA PHE A 133 -7.83 -1.66 -2.23
C PHE A 133 -6.85 -0.63 -1.65
N ILE A 134 -7.24 0.65 -1.67
CA ILE A 134 -6.40 1.76 -1.16
C ILE A 134 -6.07 1.56 0.32
N GLY A 135 -7.07 1.20 1.13
CA GLY A 135 -6.92 0.92 2.54
C GLY A 135 -5.88 -0.18 2.78
N HIS A 136 -6.14 -1.39 2.27
CA HIS A 136 -5.26 -2.53 2.49
C HIS A 136 -3.83 -2.27 1.99
N LEU A 137 -3.69 -1.63 0.82
CA LEU A 137 -2.39 -1.23 0.28
C LEU A 137 -1.64 -0.30 1.24
N ILE A 138 -2.31 0.73 1.76
CA ILE A 138 -1.70 1.69 2.67
C ILE A 138 -1.34 1.04 4.01
N GLU A 139 -2.20 0.20 4.58
CA GLU A 139 -1.88 -0.50 5.84
C GLU A 139 -0.62 -1.37 5.69
N LEU A 140 -0.47 -2.08 4.57
CA LEU A 140 0.73 -2.83 4.25
C LEU A 140 1.95 -1.92 4.05
N MET A 141 1.79 -0.76 3.40
CA MET A 141 2.86 0.23 3.24
C MET A 141 3.34 0.79 4.59
N ILE A 142 2.42 1.09 5.51
CA ILE A 142 2.78 1.54 6.86
C ILE A 142 3.58 0.46 7.60
N LYS A 143 3.15 -0.81 7.49
CA LYS A 143 3.89 -1.94 8.08
C LYS A 143 5.33 -2.03 7.55
N MET A 144 5.54 -1.80 6.25
CA MET A 144 6.88 -1.74 5.66
C MET A 144 7.68 -0.53 6.15
N GLU A 145 7.06 0.65 6.15
CA GLU A 145 7.70 1.92 6.49
C GLU A 145 8.24 1.92 7.93
N LYS A 146 7.49 1.32 8.87
CA LYS A 146 7.93 1.14 10.27
C LYS A 146 9.07 0.15 10.47
N ASN A 147 9.40 -0.66 9.47
CA ASN A 147 10.50 -1.62 9.50
C ASN A 147 11.80 -1.08 8.86
N THR A 148 11.87 0.22 8.64
CA THR A 148 13.08 0.90 8.17
C THR A 148 14.05 1.23 9.31
N SER A 149 15.29 1.57 8.97
CA SER A 149 16.33 1.85 9.97
C SER A 149 15.91 2.99 10.91
N PRO A 150 16.08 2.87 12.24
CA PRO A 150 15.83 3.97 13.17
C PRO A 150 16.64 5.24 12.87
N GLU A 151 17.84 5.10 12.27
CA GLU A 151 18.71 6.21 11.88
C GLU A 151 18.23 6.93 10.61
N LYS A 152 17.50 6.22 9.74
CA LYS A 152 16.96 6.74 8.47
C LYS A 152 15.54 6.20 8.26
N PRO A 153 14.57 6.65 9.07
CA PRO A 153 13.21 6.17 8.95
C PRO A 153 12.63 6.64 7.62
N ALA A 154 12.09 5.70 6.83
CA ALA A 154 11.22 6.08 5.73
C ALA A 154 9.97 6.72 6.34
N ARG A 155 9.56 7.86 5.78
CA ARG A 155 8.34 8.58 6.16
C ARG A 155 7.49 8.92 4.93
N VAL A 156 7.64 8.12 3.88
CA VAL A 156 7.12 8.38 2.54
C VAL A 156 5.61 8.52 2.54
N PHE A 157 4.92 7.54 3.11
CA PHE A 157 3.48 7.58 3.24
C PHE A 157 3.04 8.77 4.09
N LYS A 158 3.63 8.93 5.27
CA LYS A 158 3.29 10.00 6.21
C LYS A 158 3.43 11.38 5.58
N GLU A 159 4.56 11.64 4.91
CA GLU A 159 4.82 12.91 4.23
C GLU A 159 3.91 13.16 3.03
N LEU A 160 3.58 12.13 2.25
CA LEU A 160 2.64 12.26 1.12
C LEU A 160 1.23 12.59 1.61
N MET A 161 0.76 11.89 2.64
CA MET A 161 -0.55 12.16 3.23
C MET A 161 -0.61 13.56 3.85
N ASP A 162 0.41 13.95 4.61
CA ASP A 162 0.46 15.29 5.20
C ASP A 162 0.46 16.38 4.12
N ALA A 163 1.20 16.19 3.01
CA ALA A 163 1.19 17.11 1.87
C ALA A 163 -0.19 17.23 1.19
N MET A 164 -0.91 16.12 1.03
CA MET A 164 -2.26 16.12 0.43
C MET A 164 -3.30 16.76 1.35
N ILE A 165 -3.23 16.50 2.65
CA ILE A 165 -4.14 17.06 3.66
C ILE A 165 -3.92 18.58 3.82
N GLN A 166 -2.67 19.04 3.76
CA GLN A 166 -2.32 20.46 3.77
C GLN A 166 -2.59 21.19 2.46
N GLU A 167 -3.17 20.49 1.47
CA GLU A 167 -3.53 21.06 0.16
C GLU A 167 -2.36 21.74 -0.56
N LYS A 168 -1.16 21.14 -0.45
CA LYS A 168 -0.01 21.61 -1.25
C LYS A 168 -0.36 21.54 -2.73
N GLU A 169 0.29 22.39 -3.52
CA GLU A 169 0.08 22.41 -4.96
C GLU A 169 0.22 21.02 -5.59
N ILE A 170 -0.64 20.70 -6.55
CA ILE A 170 -0.71 19.38 -7.17
C ILE A 170 0.65 18.94 -7.73
N PHE A 171 1.44 19.86 -8.28
CA PHE A 171 2.79 19.59 -8.78
C PHE A 171 3.74 19.12 -7.67
N VAL A 172 3.65 19.71 -6.47
CA VAL A 172 4.45 19.31 -5.31
C VAL A 172 4.06 17.89 -4.86
N ILE A 173 2.76 17.59 -4.83
CA ILE A 173 2.23 16.28 -4.45
C ILE A 173 2.67 15.20 -5.44
N VAL A 174 2.49 15.43 -6.74
CA VAL A 174 2.84 14.49 -7.82
C VAL A 174 4.35 14.28 -7.92
N SER A 175 5.14 15.34 -7.78
CA SER A 175 6.61 15.25 -7.75
C SER A 175 7.09 14.34 -6.60
N LYS A 176 6.58 14.56 -5.38
CA LYS A 176 6.89 13.68 -4.25
C LYS A 176 6.46 12.23 -4.50
N ALA A 177 5.27 12.01 -5.07
CA ALA A 177 4.76 10.66 -5.31
C ALA A 177 5.54 9.88 -6.39
N THR A 178 6.26 10.58 -7.28
CA THR A 178 7.05 9.98 -8.36
C THR A 178 8.52 9.78 -7.98
N GLN A 179 9.11 10.67 -7.18
CA GLN A 179 10.51 10.57 -6.74
C GLN A 179 10.76 9.41 -5.76
N ILE A 180 9.71 8.86 -5.16
CA ILE A 180 9.81 7.85 -4.10
C ILE A 180 9.34 6.46 -4.56
N GLY A 181 9.36 6.21 -5.88
CA GLY A 181 8.90 4.96 -6.52
C GLY A 181 9.99 4.15 -7.21
#